data_AF-A0A2I4HEC0-F1
#
_entry.id   AF-A0A2I4HEC0-F1
#
_cell.length_a   1.000
_cell.length_b   1.000
_cell.length_c   1.000
_cell.angle_alpha   90.00
_cell.angle_beta   90.00
_cell.angle_gamma   90.00
#
_symmetry.space_group_name_H-M   'P 1'
#
loop_
_entity.id
_entity.type
_entity.pdbx_description
1 polymer ?
#
loop_
_entity_poly.entity_id
_entity_poly.type
_entity_poly.pdbx_seq_one_letter_code
_entity_poly.pdbx_strand_id
1 'polypeptide(L)'
;MDGVLRSDVKEMESPTPSRRIRIYDVLLRFLGLAFTFVAAVLVGVTRETKIVPITISQGVPVLHIPFTAKWQYMSAFVFFLVTNSVACAYAAGSLVYSVAAPSFKHNATLVLSILDLIMMALLYSANGAAAAIGLVGRDGNSHVQWRKICDVFDGYCHQLAAALVLSLIGSFAFLWLVLLSILGLHKKSK
;
A
#
# COMPACT_ATOMS: atom_id res chain seq x y z
N MET A 1 23.11 56.59 -17.31
CA MET A 1 24.19 55.67 -16.91
C MET A 1 24.35 55.98 -15.44
N ASP A 2 23.79 55.19 -14.51
CA ASP A 2 24.06 53.77 -14.24
C ASP A 2 22.76 53.13 -13.69
N GLY A 3 22.34 51.90 -13.99
CA GLY A 3 23.15 50.71 -14.24
C GLY A 3 23.33 49.85 -12.98
N VAL A 4 22.35 49.77 -12.06
CA VAL A 4 22.43 48.86 -10.89
C VAL A 4 21.41 47.74 -11.01
N LEU A 5 21.91 46.63 -11.56
CA LEU A 5 21.31 45.30 -11.54
C LEU A 5 21.12 44.86 -10.07
N ARG A 6 19.88 44.86 -9.58
CA ARG A 6 19.55 44.19 -8.32
C ARG A 6 19.17 42.76 -8.66
N SER A 7 20.15 41.86 -8.54
CA SER A 7 19.93 40.43 -8.68
C SER A 7 18.81 39.98 -7.74
N ASP A 8 17.72 39.48 -8.33
CA ASP A 8 16.73 38.65 -7.64
C ASP A 8 17.39 37.34 -7.21
N VAL A 9 18.18 37.40 -6.15
CA VAL A 9 18.51 36.22 -5.36
C VAL A 9 17.19 35.81 -4.73
N LYS A 10 16.51 34.87 -5.39
CA LYS A 10 15.39 34.11 -4.85
C LYS A 10 15.89 33.45 -3.57
N GLU A 11 15.77 34.14 -2.44
CA GLU A 11 15.97 33.55 -1.13
C GLU A 11 15.12 32.29 -1.11
N MET A 12 15.78 31.15 -0.94
CA MET A 12 15.09 29.90 -0.64
C MET A 12 14.62 30.03 0.80
N GLU A 13 13.59 30.86 1.00
CA GLU A 13 12.99 31.16 2.29
C GLU A 13 12.61 29.83 2.93
N SER A 14 13.33 29.47 3.99
CA SER A 14 13.09 28.24 4.73
C SER A 14 11.60 28.22 5.11
N PRO A 15 10.83 27.19 4.70
CA PRO A 15 9.41 27.17 4.95
C PRO A 15 9.14 27.27 6.45
N THR A 16 8.25 28.19 6.83
CA THR A 16 7.77 28.34 8.22
C THR A 16 7.30 26.98 8.77
N PRO A 17 7.40 26.74 10.09
CA PRO A 17 7.10 25.43 10.68
C PRO A 17 5.69 24.92 10.35
N SER A 18 4.69 25.81 10.20
CA SER A 18 3.33 25.45 9.77
C SER A 18 3.26 25.05 8.28
N ARG A 19 3.99 25.76 7.40
CA ARG A 19 4.09 25.44 5.97
C ARG A 19 4.79 24.09 5.75
N ARG A 20 5.82 23.79 6.53
CA ARG A 20 6.56 22.52 6.46
C ARG A 20 5.66 21.33 6.81
N ILE A 21 4.89 21.41 7.90
CA ILE A 21 3.95 20.35 8.31
C ILE A 21 2.90 20.08 7.21
N ARG A 22 2.36 21.15 6.60
CA ARG A 22 1.39 21.02 5.49
C ARG A 22 1.99 20.33 4.26
N ILE A 23 3.24 20.64 3.90
CA ILE A 23 3.94 19.98 2.79
C ILE A 23 4.13 18.49 3.09
N TYR A 24 4.55 18.14 4.32
CA TYR A 24 4.69 16.73 4.71
C TYR A 24 3.35 15.98 4.70
N ASP A 25 2.26 16.57 5.20
CA ASP A 25 0.91 15.96 5.13
C ASP A 25 0.52 15.63 3.68
N VAL A 26 0.63 16.60 2.78
CA VAL A 26 0.30 16.43 1.37
C VAL A 26 1.19 15.38 0.70
N LEU A 27 2.50 15.41 0.98
CA LEU A 27 3.45 14.46 0.41
C LEU A 27 3.17 13.02 0.89
N LEU A 28 2.88 12.83 2.18
CA LEU A 28 2.57 11.51 2.73
C LEU A 28 1.24 10.97 2.20
N ARG A 29 0.21 11.81 2.05
CA ARG A 29 -1.06 11.43 1.43
C ARG A 29 -0.89 11.00 -0.02
N PHE A 30 -0.10 11.77 -0.79
CA PHE A 30 0.25 11.42 -2.16
C PHE A 30 1.03 10.10 -2.23
N LEU A 31 1.98 9.89 -1.32
CA LEU A 31 2.77 8.68 -1.26
C LEU A 31 1.90 7.45 -0.92
N GLY A 32 1.02 7.57 0.06
CA GLY A 32 0.03 6.56 0.41
C GLY A 32 -0.89 6.22 -0.76
N LEU A 33 -1.39 7.23 -1.48
CA LEU A 33 -2.18 7.05 -2.70
C LEU A 33 -1.41 6.27 -3.77
N ALA A 34 -0.20 6.74 -4.12
CA ALA A 34 0.59 6.13 -5.19
C ALA A 34 0.92 4.66 -4.88
N PHE A 35 1.38 4.36 -3.67
CA PHE A 35 1.76 3.00 -3.31
C PHE A 35 0.58 2.04 -3.20
N THR A 36 -0.54 2.46 -2.59
CA THR A 36 -1.75 1.62 -2.50
C THR A 36 -2.39 1.41 -3.87
N PHE A 37 -2.35 2.41 -4.75
CA PHE A 37 -2.81 2.27 -6.13
C PHE A 37 -1.96 1.27 -6.91
N VAL A 38 -0.63 1.41 -6.89
CA VAL A 38 0.25 0.48 -7.60
C VAL A 38 0.12 -0.93 -7.03
N ALA A 39 0.03 -1.09 -5.71
CA ALA A 39 -0.21 -2.40 -5.09
C ALA A 39 -1.55 -3.02 -5.55
N ALA A 40 -2.63 -2.24 -5.58
CA ALA A 40 -3.93 -2.72 -6.05
C ALA A 40 -3.90 -3.11 -7.53
N VAL A 41 -3.26 -2.30 -8.38
CA VAL A 41 -3.12 -2.60 -9.82
C VAL A 41 -2.30 -3.85 -10.05
N LEU A 42 -1.16 -4.01 -9.35
CA LEU A 42 -0.34 -5.21 -9.46
C LEU A 42 -1.19 -6.44 -9.14
N VAL A 43 -1.78 -6.52 -7.95
CA VAL A 43 -2.61 -7.69 -7.56
C VAL A 43 -3.82 -7.88 -8.49
N GLY A 44 -4.46 -6.80 -8.92
CA GLY A 44 -5.62 -6.84 -9.81
C GLY A 44 -5.30 -7.26 -11.25
N VAL A 45 -4.05 -7.14 -11.70
CA VAL A 45 -3.61 -7.55 -13.04
C VAL A 45 -2.88 -8.90 -13.01
N THR A 46 -2.36 -9.33 -11.86
CA THR A 46 -1.64 -10.60 -11.69
C THR A 46 -2.54 -11.81 -11.94
N ARG A 47 -2.62 -12.28 -13.18
CA ARG A 47 -3.18 -13.60 -13.55
C ARG A 47 -2.07 -14.44 -14.14
N GLU A 48 -1.83 -15.62 -13.57
CA GLU A 48 -1.03 -16.63 -14.25
C GLU A 48 -1.78 -17.96 -14.34
N THR A 49 -1.79 -18.53 -15.55
CA THR A 49 -2.25 -19.89 -15.80
C THR A 49 -1.04 -20.73 -16.16
N LYS A 50 -0.76 -21.79 -15.39
CA LYS A 50 0.29 -22.76 -15.68
C LYS A 50 -0.24 -24.18 -15.65
N ILE A 51 0.24 -24.98 -16.59
CA ILE A 51 -0.13 -26.38 -16.70
C ILE A 51 0.71 -27.14 -15.66
N VAL A 52 0.05 -27.73 -14.67
CA VAL A 52 0.74 -28.51 -13.64
C VAL A 52 0.51 -29.98 -13.94
N PRO A 53 1.57 -30.77 -14.20
CA PRO A 53 1.43 -32.20 -14.36
C PRO A 53 1.08 -32.83 -13.01
N ILE A 54 -0.10 -33.42 -12.89
CA ILE A 54 -0.48 -34.20 -11.71
C ILE A 54 -0.26 -35.69 -11.99
N THR A 55 0.59 -36.32 -11.17
CA THR A 55 0.76 -37.78 -11.13
C THR A 55 -0.21 -38.34 -10.09
N ILE A 56 -1.27 -39.02 -10.53
CA ILE A 56 -2.32 -39.58 -9.67
C ILE A 56 -1.89 -40.91 -9.02
N SER A 57 -1.05 -41.71 -9.67
CA SER A 57 -0.46 -42.95 -9.12
C SER A 57 0.71 -43.47 -9.96
N GLN A 58 1.54 -44.36 -9.41
CA GLN A 58 2.65 -45.04 -10.10
C GLN A 58 2.08 -46.01 -11.15
N GLY A 59 1.83 -45.55 -12.38
CA GLY A 59 1.35 -46.40 -13.50
C GLY A 59 0.31 -45.78 -14.45
N VAL A 60 -0.14 -44.55 -14.22
CA VAL A 60 -1.13 -43.84 -15.08
C VAL A 60 -0.45 -42.67 -15.82
N PRO A 61 -0.77 -42.40 -17.10
CA PRO A 61 -0.18 -41.29 -17.85
C PRO A 61 -0.42 -39.92 -17.17
N VAL A 62 0.61 -39.07 -17.20
CA VAL A 62 0.61 -37.72 -16.63
C VAL A 62 -0.53 -36.88 -17.21
N LEU A 63 -1.50 -36.53 -16.36
CA LEU A 63 -2.63 -35.70 -16.75
C LEU A 63 -2.21 -34.23 -16.64
N HIS A 64 -2.09 -33.57 -17.80
CA HIS A 64 -1.72 -32.17 -17.92
C HIS A 64 -2.95 -31.30 -17.69
N ILE A 65 -3.24 -30.97 -16.43
CA ILE A 65 -4.38 -30.09 -16.11
C ILE A 65 -3.89 -28.63 -16.06
N PRO A 66 -4.52 -27.71 -16.80
CA PRO A 66 -4.24 -26.29 -16.67
C PRO A 66 -4.74 -25.78 -15.32
N PHE A 67 -3.83 -25.49 -14.39
CA PHE A 67 -4.18 -24.83 -13.13
C PHE A 67 -4.02 -23.32 -13.30
N THR A 68 -5.12 -22.61 -13.09
CA THR A 68 -5.11 -21.15 -13.13
C THR A 68 -4.97 -20.63 -11.70
N ALA A 69 -3.87 -19.95 -11.40
CA ALA A 69 -3.71 -19.23 -10.14
C ALA A 69 -4.31 -17.83 -10.31
N LYS A 70 -5.51 -17.61 -9.76
CA LYS A 70 -6.15 -16.29 -9.65
C LYS A 70 -6.12 -15.82 -8.21
N TRP A 71 -5.97 -14.50 -8.03
CA TRP A 71 -6.12 -13.81 -6.73
C TRP A 71 -7.46 -14.15 -6.04
N GLN A 72 -8.50 -14.43 -6.84
CA GLN A 72 -9.86 -14.74 -6.41
C GLN A 72 -9.96 -16.03 -5.58
N TYR A 73 -9.00 -16.94 -5.73
CA TYR A 73 -9.04 -18.25 -5.07
C TYR A 73 -8.50 -18.21 -3.63
N MET A 74 -7.80 -17.14 -3.26
CA MET A 74 -7.29 -16.96 -1.89
C MET A 74 -7.95 -15.73 -1.26
N SER A 75 -8.75 -15.96 -0.21
CA SER A 75 -9.43 -14.88 0.53
C SER A 75 -8.48 -13.82 1.05
N ALA A 76 -7.24 -14.18 1.42
CA ALA A 76 -6.21 -13.24 1.86
C ALA A 76 -5.80 -12.25 0.76
N PHE A 77 -5.65 -12.69 -0.49
CA PHE A 77 -5.28 -11.81 -1.60
C PHE A 77 -6.47 -10.96 -2.06
N VAL A 78 -7.70 -11.48 -1.95
CA VAL A 78 -8.91 -10.67 -2.15
C VAL A 78 -8.99 -9.56 -1.10
N PHE A 79 -8.80 -9.89 0.18
CA PHE A 79 -8.81 -8.91 1.26
C PHE A 79 -7.72 -7.85 1.08
N PHE A 80 -6.52 -8.26 0.67
CA PHE A 80 -5.41 -7.36 0.33
C PHE A 80 -5.75 -6.38 -0.80
N LEU A 81 -6.34 -6.88 -1.89
CA LEU A 81 -6.74 -6.07 -3.04
C LEU A 81 -7.83 -5.05 -2.67
N VAL A 82 -8.89 -5.51 -1.98
CA VAL A 82 -10.01 -4.67 -1.57
C VAL A 82 -9.52 -3.59 -0.60
N THR A 83 -8.69 -3.96 0.38
CA THR A 83 -8.16 -3.00 1.35
C THR A 83 -7.29 -1.93 0.70
N ASN A 84 -6.39 -2.31 -0.21
CA ASN A 84 -5.59 -1.33 -0.95
C ASN A 84 -6.45 -0.42 -1.84
N SER A 85 -7.51 -0.95 -2.44
CA SER A 85 -8.45 -0.17 -3.25
C SER A 85 -9.23 0.86 -2.42
N VAL A 86 -9.70 0.46 -1.24
CA VAL A 86 -10.38 1.36 -0.28
C VAL A 86 -9.41 2.43 0.23
N ALA A 87 -8.19 2.04 0.61
CA ALA A 87 -7.16 2.97 1.05
C ALA A 87 -6.78 3.98 -0.05
N CYS A 88 -6.70 3.53 -1.31
CA CYS A 88 -6.46 4.40 -2.46
C CYS A 88 -7.59 5.42 -2.65
N ALA A 89 -8.85 5.00 -2.63
CA ALA A 89 -9.99 5.90 -2.76
C ALA A 89 -10.03 6.93 -1.62
N TYR A 90 -9.76 6.49 -0.39
CA TYR A 90 -9.63 7.37 0.76
C TYR A 90 -8.48 8.37 0.58
N ALA A 91 -7.27 7.91 0.25
CA ALA A 91 -6.10 8.76 0.09
C ALA A 91 -6.32 9.84 -1.00
N ALA A 92 -7.01 9.49 -2.09
CA ALA A 92 -7.36 10.46 -3.13
C ALA A 92 -8.29 11.57 -2.60
N GLY A 93 -9.38 11.20 -1.92
CA GLY A 93 -10.30 12.17 -1.33
C GLY A 93 -9.64 13.01 -0.23
N SER A 94 -8.81 12.37 0.59
CA SER A 94 -8.10 12.99 1.69
C SER A 94 -6.99 13.95 1.19
N LEU A 95 -6.35 13.65 0.06
CA LEU A 95 -5.39 14.53 -0.62
C LEU A 95 -6.07 15.75 -1.24
N VAL A 96 -7.18 15.55 -1.97
CA VAL A 96 -7.98 16.65 -2.55
C VAL A 96 -8.42 17.62 -1.45
N TYR A 97 -8.88 17.07 -0.31
CA TYR A 97 -9.24 17.89 0.85
C TYR A 97 -8.07 18.71 1.39
N SER A 98 -6.90 18.10 1.61
CA SER A 98 -5.70 18.80 2.14
C SER A 98 -5.19 19.91 1.21
N VAL A 99 -5.37 19.76 -0.10
CA VAL A 99 -5.00 20.78 -1.09
C VAL A 99 -6.04 21.90 -1.15
N ALA A 100 -7.33 21.55 -1.22
CA ALA A 100 -8.42 22.50 -1.42
C ALA A 100 -8.78 23.35 -0.19
N ALA A 101 -8.55 22.84 1.02
CA ALA A 101 -8.88 23.55 2.26
C ALA A 101 -7.64 24.25 2.86
N PRO A 102 -7.44 25.56 2.66
CA PRO A 102 -6.28 26.28 3.20
C PRO A 102 -6.33 26.45 4.73
N SER A 103 -7.51 26.35 5.35
CA SER A 103 -7.70 26.44 6.79
C SER A 103 -8.44 25.21 7.30
N PHE A 104 -7.71 24.30 7.95
CA PHE A 104 -8.29 23.13 8.59
C PHE A 104 -9.14 23.53 9.79
N LYS A 105 -10.43 23.21 9.76
CA LYS A 105 -11.26 23.24 10.98
C LYS A 105 -10.75 22.14 11.91
N HIS A 106 -10.58 22.44 13.20
CA HIS A 106 -10.06 21.49 14.20
C HIS A 106 -10.78 20.14 14.17
N ASN A 107 -12.10 20.16 14.00
CA ASN A 107 -12.92 18.94 13.92
C ASN A 107 -12.61 18.10 12.68
N ALA A 108 -12.31 18.71 11.54
CA ALA A 108 -12.00 17.99 10.30
C ALA A 108 -10.62 17.32 10.36
N THR A 109 -9.62 17.97 10.97
CA THR A 109 -8.30 17.36 11.20
C THR A 109 -8.40 16.12 12.08
N LEU A 110 -9.22 16.17 13.13
CA LEU A 110 -9.44 15.04 14.03
C LEU A 110 -10.12 13.87 13.30
N VAL A 111 -11.19 14.14 12.55
CA VAL A 111 -11.87 13.11 11.75
C VAL A 111 -10.93 12.47 10.73
N LEU A 112 -10.12 13.27 10.02
CA LEU A 112 -9.13 12.74 9.09
C LEU A 112 -8.10 11.87 9.80
N SER A 113 -7.60 12.29 10.96
CA SER A 113 -6.63 11.52 11.74
C SER A 113 -7.18 10.16 12.18
N ILE A 114 -8.46 10.10 12.57
CA ILE A 114 -9.13 8.84 12.91
C ILE A 114 -9.24 7.94 11.67
N LEU A 115 -9.63 8.50 10.53
CA LEU A 115 -9.73 7.73 9.29
C LEU A 115 -8.34 7.24 8.82
N ASP A 116 -7.29 8.06 8.96
CA ASP A 116 -5.90 7.69 8.68
C ASP A 116 -5.46 6.50 9.58
N LEU A 117 -5.85 6.51 10.87
CA LEU A 117 -5.61 5.41 11.81
C LEU A 117 -6.33 4.12 11.37
N ILE A 118 -7.61 4.23 10.97
CA ILE A 118 -8.40 3.08 10.50
C ILE A 118 -7.76 2.48 9.24
N MET A 119 -7.34 3.31 8.28
CA MET A 119 -6.71 2.84 7.04
C MET A 119 -5.35 2.18 7.31
N MET A 120 -4.55 2.74 8.22
CA MET A 120 -3.29 2.14 8.65
C MET A 120 -3.53 0.74 9.24
N ALA A 121 -4.47 0.61 10.18
CA ALA A 121 -4.79 -0.67 10.81
C ALA A 121 -5.28 -1.71 9.80
N LEU A 122 -6.17 -1.31 8.88
CA LEU A 122 -6.67 -2.19 7.82
C LEU A 122 -5.54 -2.67 6.89
N LEU A 123 -4.68 -1.76 6.43
CA LEU A 123 -3.56 -2.11 5.55
C LEU A 123 -2.59 -3.07 6.23
N TYR A 124 -2.19 -2.83 7.49
CA TYR A 124 -1.32 -3.76 8.22
C TYR A 124 -1.95 -5.13 8.42
N SER A 125 -3.25 -5.19 8.72
CA SER A 125 -3.99 -6.46 8.83
C SER A 125 -3.98 -7.22 7.51
N ALA A 126 -4.27 -6.54 6.40
CA ALA A 126 -4.30 -7.14 5.07
C ALA A 126 -2.91 -7.58 4.60
N ASN A 127 -1.88 -6.77 4.86
CA ASN A 127 -0.48 -7.12 4.61
C ASN A 127 -0.06 -8.37 5.39
N GLY A 128 -0.43 -8.47 6.67
CA GLY A 128 -0.15 -9.64 7.49
C GLY A 128 -0.81 -10.91 6.97
N ALA A 129 -2.09 -10.83 6.58
CA ALA A 129 -2.81 -11.97 6.00
C ALA A 129 -2.19 -12.42 4.66
N ALA A 130 -1.89 -11.47 3.77
CA ALA A 130 -1.24 -11.76 2.49
C ALA A 130 0.17 -12.33 2.67
N ALA A 131 0.96 -11.80 3.62
CA ALA A 131 2.30 -12.29 3.94
C ALA A 131 2.25 -13.72 4.46
N ALA A 132 1.32 -14.04 5.37
CA ALA A 132 1.17 -15.38 5.92
C ALA A 132 0.86 -16.40 4.82
N ILE A 133 -0.12 -16.13 3.96
CA ILE A 133 -0.45 -17.01 2.84
C ILE A 133 0.68 -17.05 1.80
N GLY A 134 1.36 -15.93 1.55
CA GLY A 134 2.51 -15.86 0.66
C GLY A 134 3.68 -16.73 1.12
N LEU A 135 3.99 -16.70 2.42
CA LEU A 135 5.02 -17.55 3.02
C LEU A 135 4.67 -19.03 2.90
N VAL A 136 3.41 -19.39 3.17
CA VAL A 136 2.99 -20.78 2.99
C VAL A 136 3.02 -21.19 1.51
N GLY A 137 2.71 -20.28 0.59
CA GLY A 137 2.85 -20.52 -0.85
C GLY A 137 4.30 -20.72 -1.31
N ARG A 138 5.26 -20.06 -0.66
CA ARG A 138 6.69 -20.16 -0.96
C ARG A 138 7.34 -21.40 -0.34
N ASP A 139 7.13 -21.58 0.97
CA ASP A 139 7.86 -22.58 1.74
C ASP A 139 7.13 -23.94 1.75
N GLY A 140 5.80 -23.94 1.54
CA GLY A 140 4.94 -25.11 1.65
C GLY A 140 4.79 -25.59 3.09
N ASN A 141 3.96 -26.60 3.31
CA ASN A 141 3.86 -27.29 4.60
C ASN A 141 3.51 -28.77 4.40
N SER A 142 4.47 -29.65 4.67
CA SER A 142 4.31 -31.11 4.52
C SER A 142 3.28 -31.71 5.48
N HIS A 143 3.10 -31.13 6.67
CA HIS A 143 2.17 -31.63 7.68
C HIS A 143 0.70 -31.54 7.22
N VAL A 144 0.39 -30.56 6.37
CA VAL A 144 -0.96 -30.37 5.81
C VAL A 144 -0.99 -30.58 4.30
N GLN A 145 0.04 -31.23 3.75
CA GLN A 145 0.18 -31.54 2.31
C GLN A 145 0.11 -30.30 1.39
N TRP A 146 0.49 -29.13 1.90
CA TRP A 146 0.53 -27.90 1.10
C TRP A 146 1.83 -27.86 0.31
N ARG A 147 1.73 -28.08 -1.00
CA ARG A 147 2.88 -28.02 -1.91
C ARG A 147 3.30 -26.57 -2.17
N LYS A 148 4.58 -26.36 -2.48
CA LYS A 148 5.12 -25.06 -2.88
C LYS A 148 4.46 -24.60 -4.18
N ILE A 149 3.75 -23.49 -4.12
CA ILE A 149 3.02 -22.92 -5.26
C ILE A 149 3.94 -21.97 -6.03
N CYS A 150 4.82 -21.24 -5.34
CA CYS A 150 5.69 -20.26 -5.98
C CYS A 150 6.77 -20.86 -6.88
N ASP A 151 7.20 -22.11 -6.63
CA ASP A 151 8.11 -22.83 -7.55
C ASP A 151 7.46 -23.07 -8.92
N VAL A 152 6.14 -23.18 -8.96
CA VAL A 152 5.36 -23.34 -10.18
C VAL A 152 5.04 -21.97 -10.78
N PHE A 153 4.45 -21.07 -9.99
CA PHE A 153 3.93 -19.77 -10.41
C PHE A 153 4.85 -18.61 -9.97
N ASP A 154 6.10 -18.65 -10.39
CA ASP A 154 7.13 -17.69 -9.96
C ASP A 154 6.76 -16.23 -10.30
N GLY A 155 6.29 -15.96 -11.52
CA GLY A 155 5.89 -14.60 -11.94
C GLY A 155 4.74 -14.03 -11.10
N TYR A 156 3.73 -14.87 -10.83
CA TYR A 156 2.61 -14.52 -9.93
C TYR A 156 3.11 -14.20 -8.52
N CYS A 157 3.98 -15.04 -7.94
CA CYS A 157 4.51 -14.82 -6.60
C CYS A 157 5.43 -13.60 -6.52
N HIS A 158 6.23 -13.32 -7.55
CA HIS A 158 7.09 -12.15 -7.60
C HIS A 158 6.26 -10.85 -7.65
N GLN A 159 5.21 -10.81 -8.47
CA GLN A 159 4.30 -9.66 -8.55
C GLN A 159 3.54 -9.45 -7.24
N LEU A 160 3.04 -10.51 -6.60
CA LEU A 160 2.40 -10.40 -5.28
C LEU A 160 3.37 -9.91 -4.21
N ALA A 161 4.61 -10.40 -4.19
CA ALA A 161 5.63 -9.95 -3.25
C ALA A 161 5.94 -8.46 -3.46
N ALA A 162 6.09 -8.02 -4.71
CA ALA A 162 6.28 -6.61 -5.04
C ALA A 162 5.09 -5.76 -4.58
N ALA A 163 3.86 -6.21 -4.83
CA ALA A 163 2.66 -5.52 -4.37
C ALA A 163 2.59 -5.42 -2.84
N LEU A 164 2.98 -6.48 -2.12
CA LEU A 164 3.04 -6.51 -0.66
C LEU A 164 4.04 -5.48 -0.12
N VAL A 165 5.24 -5.42 -0.69
CA VAL A 165 6.26 -4.42 -0.32
C VAL A 165 5.75 -3.01 -0.56
N LEU A 166 5.13 -2.73 -1.71
CA LEU A 166 4.56 -1.41 -2.01
C LEU A 166 3.44 -1.05 -1.03
N SER A 167 2.53 -1.98 -0.74
CA SER A 167 1.46 -1.79 0.25
C SER A 167 2.01 -1.50 1.65
N LEU A 168 3.10 -2.17 2.07
CA LEU A 168 3.78 -1.86 3.33
C LEU A 168 4.35 -0.44 3.36
N ILE A 169 4.99 0.02 2.29
CA ILE A 169 5.50 1.40 2.21
C ILE A 169 4.32 2.39 2.29
N GLY A 170 3.20 2.08 1.63
CA GLY A 170 1.95 2.83 1.77
C GLY A 170 1.44 2.87 3.22
N SER A 171 1.44 1.73 3.93
CA SER A 171 1.05 1.66 5.35
C SER A 171 1.94 2.52 6.25
N PHE A 172 3.25 2.56 5.98
CA PHE A 172 4.19 3.42 6.70
C PHE A 172 3.89 4.91 6.48
N ALA A 173 3.43 5.31 5.29
CA ALA A 173 3.01 6.68 5.03
C ALA A 173 1.81 7.08 5.91
N PHE A 174 0.78 6.21 6.01
CA PHE A 174 -0.36 6.43 6.92
C PHE A 174 0.05 6.45 8.40
N LEU A 175 0.98 5.58 8.80
CA LEU A 175 1.53 5.59 10.15
C LEU A 175 2.18 6.94 10.47
N TRP A 176 2.95 7.49 9.52
CA TRP A 176 3.59 8.79 9.72
C TRP A 176 2.58 9.95 9.78
N LEU A 177 1.50 9.90 8.99
CA LEU A 177 0.37 10.85 9.09
C LEU A 177 -0.26 10.84 10.49
N VAL A 178 -0.52 9.65 11.05
CA VAL A 178 -1.07 9.50 12.40
C VAL A 178 -0.10 10.06 13.45
N LEU A 179 1.19 9.73 13.35
CA LEU A 179 2.20 10.24 14.29
C LEU A 179 2.29 11.76 14.27
N LEU A 180 2.36 12.38 13.07
CA LEU A 180 2.40 13.83 12.93
C LEU A 180 1.14 14.49 13.51
N SER A 181 -0.02 13.86 13.34
CA SER A 181 -1.29 14.35 13.88
C SER A 181 -1.31 14.33 15.41
N ILE A 182 -0.84 13.23 16.03
CA ILE A 182 -0.72 13.10 17.48
C ILE A 182 0.28 14.12 18.05
N LEU A 183 1.45 14.27 17.43
CA LEU A 183 2.46 15.24 17.85
C LEU A 183 1.95 16.69 17.73
N GLY A 184 1.20 16.99 16.67
CA GLY A 184 0.55 18.28 16.47
C GLY A 184 -0.49 18.60 17.55
N LEU A 185 -1.31 17.61 17.92
CA LEU A 185 -2.28 17.73 19.02
C LEU A 185 -1.59 17.94 20.37
N HIS A 186 -0.56 17.14 20.67
CA HIS A 186 0.18 17.25 21.92
C HIS A 186 0.86 18.62 22.10
N LYS A 187 1.45 19.17 21.02
CA LYS A 187 2.07 20.51 21.06
C LYS A 187 1.05 21.62 21.29
N LYS A 188 -0.21 21.46 20.86
CA LYS A 188 -1.28 22.46 21.04
C LYS A 188 -1.91 22.40 22.43
N SER A 189 -1.80 21.26 23.11
CA SER A 189 -2.33 21.06 24.47
C SER A 189 -1.42 21.61 25.58
N LYS A 190 -0.17 21.96 25.26
CA LYS A 190 0.82 22.51 26.19
C LYS A 190 0.95 24.01 25.97
#